data_AF-A0A924NJA7-F1
#
_entry.id   AF-A0A924NJA7-F1
#
_cell.length_a   1.000
_cell.length_b   1.000
_cell.length_c   1.000
_cell.angle_alpha   90.00
_cell.angle_beta   90.00
_cell.angle_gamma   90.00
#
_symmetry.space_group_name_H-M   'P 1'
#
loop_
_entity.id
_entity.type
_entity.pdbx_description
1 polymer ?
#
loop_
_entity_poly.entity_id
_entity_poly.type
_entity_poly.pdbx_seq_one_letter_code
_entity_poly.pdbx_strand_id
1 'polypeptide(L)'
;MTTPTAAQSAANGATLRVADVMGVLETAGYDAVRVTAAGQAAGTFDLGVAVSYASAGSLRALRRRTQRVWFDPVDSWWLVDGSGLRAGHPSYAARTVRDAVRLAAAPAADLVTWISAADRAADRRSVRGHPRLVLPGTSPVPAVRPSTCAPRAVLAGDWGYQPNRDGLAWFLSQVLPRLRPLVPDLPWRLEVFGPRAPALPSDVLQRGHVADPGELYQDGDVHLAPLRHGGGVKRKVLSPLLAGLAVVTTPSGAHGLRAATSLEVCADPQAFAAATARRIRNPRPTTPLTLRDLVDADDTTAVLAWLRQAP
;
A
#
# COMPACT_ATOMS: atom_id res chain seq x y z
N MET A 1 -5.31 -17.24 18.50
CA MET A 1 -6.34 -16.36 17.91
C MET A 1 -6.34 -16.62 16.41
N THR A 2 -7.45 -17.15 15.89
CA THR A 2 -7.64 -17.42 14.46
C THR A 2 -7.82 -16.11 13.70
N THR A 3 -7.05 -15.92 12.63
CA THR A 3 -7.21 -14.77 11.73
C THR A 3 -8.62 -14.82 11.13
N PRO A 4 -9.40 -13.72 11.16
CA PRO A 4 -10.74 -13.72 10.59
C PRO A 4 -10.68 -14.04 9.09
N THR A 5 -11.66 -14.83 8.61
CA THR A 5 -11.78 -15.14 7.19
C THR A 5 -12.08 -13.88 6.38
N ALA A 6 -11.86 -13.90 5.06
CA ALA A 6 -12.21 -12.79 4.18
C ALA A 6 -13.71 -12.41 4.31
N ALA A 7 -14.58 -13.41 4.51
CA ALA A 7 -16.01 -13.21 4.76
C ALA A 7 -16.30 -12.52 6.11
N GLN A 8 -15.59 -12.88 7.19
CA GLN A 8 -15.71 -12.22 8.49
C GLN A 8 -15.18 -10.78 8.45
N SER A 9 -14.11 -10.54 7.69
CA SER A 9 -13.57 -9.20 7.47
C SER A 9 -14.56 -8.30 6.73
N ALA A 10 -15.26 -8.83 5.73
CA ALA A 10 -16.33 -8.12 5.02
C ALA A 10 -17.55 -7.81 5.91
N ALA A 11 -17.94 -8.72 6.79
CA ALA A 11 -19.04 -8.51 7.74
C ALA A 11 -18.76 -7.43 8.79
N ASN A 12 -17.49 -7.23 9.15
CA ASN A 12 -17.05 -6.24 10.13
C ASN A 12 -16.67 -4.88 9.50
N GLY A 13 -16.98 -4.65 8.22
CA GLY A 13 -16.68 -3.39 7.52
C GLY A 13 -15.19 -3.16 7.25
N ALA A 14 -14.36 -4.21 7.21
CA ALA A 14 -12.95 -4.10 6.88
C ALA A 14 -12.71 -4.04 5.37
N THR A 15 -11.78 -3.21 4.92
CA THR A 15 -11.39 -3.14 3.50
C THR A 15 -10.62 -4.40 3.10
N LEU A 16 -11.06 -5.05 2.03
CA LEU A 16 -10.39 -6.23 1.45
C LEU A 16 -9.26 -5.79 0.53
N ARG A 17 -8.18 -6.58 0.45
CA ARG A 17 -7.32 -6.50 -0.75
C ARG A 17 -8.17 -6.91 -1.94
N VAL A 18 -8.07 -6.17 -3.04
CA VAL A 18 -8.75 -6.47 -4.30
C VAL A 18 -8.48 -7.92 -4.75
N ALA A 19 -7.26 -8.43 -4.51
CA ALA A 19 -6.89 -9.81 -4.79
C ALA A 19 -7.64 -10.85 -3.91
N ASP A 20 -8.08 -10.45 -2.73
CA ASP A 20 -8.77 -11.30 -1.73
C ASP A 20 -10.31 -11.24 -1.91
N VAL A 21 -10.82 -10.47 -2.87
CA VAL A 21 -12.26 -10.27 -3.08
C VAL A 21 -12.93 -11.50 -3.71
N MET A 22 -12.17 -12.33 -4.44
CA MET A 22 -12.72 -13.55 -5.06
C MET A 22 -13.41 -14.46 -4.04
N GLY A 23 -12.78 -14.73 -2.90
CA GLY A 23 -13.38 -15.58 -1.86
C GLY A 23 -14.63 -14.96 -1.21
N VAL A 24 -14.73 -13.62 -1.17
CA VAL A 24 -15.93 -12.93 -0.67
C VAL A 24 -17.06 -12.99 -1.70
N LEU A 25 -16.73 -12.86 -2.98
CA LEU A 25 -17.69 -12.98 -4.08
C LEU A 25 -18.29 -14.39 -4.15
N GLU A 26 -17.44 -15.42 -4.07
CA GLU A 26 -17.86 -16.82 -4.06
C GLU A 26 -18.76 -17.11 -2.85
N THR A 27 -18.37 -16.65 -1.64
CA THR A 27 -19.20 -16.80 -0.43
C THR A 27 -20.55 -16.06 -0.56
N ALA A 28 -20.57 -14.95 -1.28
CA ALA A 28 -21.79 -14.18 -1.56
C ALA A 28 -22.62 -14.76 -2.73
N GLY A 29 -22.21 -15.89 -3.31
CA GLY A 29 -22.95 -16.60 -4.35
C GLY A 29 -22.72 -16.10 -5.78
N TYR A 30 -21.68 -15.29 -6.01
CA TYR A 30 -21.33 -14.83 -7.36
C TYR A 30 -20.37 -15.80 -8.04
N ASP A 31 -20.67 -16.19 -9.28
CA ASP A 31 -19.68 -16.83 -10.15
C ASP A 31 -18.76 -15.74 -10.74
N ALA A 32 -17.50 -15.75 -10.32
CA ALA A 32 -16.54 -14.68 -10.62
C ALA A 32 -15.25 -15.25 -11.19
N VAL A 33 -14.67 -14.52 -12.16
CA VAL A 33 -13.35 -14.86 -12.72
C VAL A 33 -12.38 -13.68 -12.63
N ARG A 34 -11.16 -13.98 -12.17
CA ARG A 34 -10.05 -13.03 -12.13
C ARG A 34 -9.18 -13.16 -13.38
N VAL A 35 -9.01 -12.08 -14.12
CA VAL A 35 -8.12 -12.04 -15.30
C VAL A 35 -6.93 -11.13 -15.02
N THR A 36 -5.74 -11.71 -14.87
CA THR A 36 -4.49 -10.98 -14.55
C THR A 36 -3.67 -10.59 -15.79
N ALA A 37 -3.84 -11.29 -16.92
CA ALA A 37 -3.34 -10.93 -18.24
C ALA A 37 -4.16 -11.70 -19.29
N ALA A 38 -4.33 -11.13 -20.49
CA ALA A 38 -5.19 -11.62 -21.55
C ALA A 38 -5.13 -13.16 -21.74
N GLY A 39 -6.19 -13.89 -21.35
CA GLY A 39 -6.25 -15.33 -21.54
C GLY A 39 -7.47 -16.04 -20.92
N GLN A 40 -8.47 -16.27 -21.78
CA GLN A 40 -9.31 -17.49 -21.86
C GLN A 40 -10.03 -18.04 -20.60
N ALA A 41 -10.88 -17.25 -19.95
CA ALA A 41 -12.00 -17.86 -19.20
C ALA A 41 -13.08 -18.31 -20.20
N ALA A 42 -13.36 -19.61 -20.31
CA ALA A 42 -14.49 -20.13 -21.09
C ALA A 42 -15.79 -19.98 -20.28
N GLY A 43 -16.92 -19.74 -20.96
CA GLY A 43 -18.22 -19.54 -20.32
C GLY A 43 -18.60 -18.09 -20.04
N THR A 44 -19.73 -17.91 -19.36
CA THR A 44 -20.29 -16.63 -18.92
C THR A 44 -20.32 -16.57 -17.41
N PHE A 45 -20.03 -15.41 -16.83
CA PHE A 45 -19.90 -15.20 -15.39
C PHE A 45 -20.77 -14.03 -14.93
N ASP A 46 -21.09 -13.96 -13.64
CA ASP A 46 -21.82 -12.82 -13.10
C ASP A 46 -20.92 -11.57 -13.05
N LEU A 47 -19.65 -11.77 -12.67
CA LEU A 47 -18.70 -10.68 -12.47
C LEU A 47 -17.31 -10.96 -13.07
N GLY A 48 -16.82 -10.00 -13.85
CA GLY A 48 -15.43 -9.95 -14.29
C GLY A 48 -14.61 -8.97 -13.47
N VAL A 49 -13.48 -9.42 -12.88
CA VAL A 49 -12.58 -8.55 -12.11
C VAL A 49 -11.25 -8.39 -12.85
N ALA A 50 -10.96 -7.15 -13.24
CA ALA A 50 -9.71 -6.73 -13.86
C ALA A 50 -8.86 -5.96 -12.84
N VAL A 51 -7.66 -6.47 -12.57
CA VAL A 51 -6.75 -5.91 -11.55
C VAL A 51 -5.46 -5.46 -12.21
N SER A 52 -4.99 -4.27 -11.86
CA SER A 52 -3.86 -3.54 -12.43
C SER A 52 -4.16 -2.86 -13.78
N TYR A 53 -3.48 -1.74 -14.07
CA TYR A 53 -3.47 -1.10 -15.38
C TYR A 53 -3.16 -2.05 -16.54
N ALA A 54 -2.33 -3.07 -16.32
CA ALA A 54 -1.98 -4.04 -17.35
C ALA A 54 -3.19 -4.83 -17.86
N SER A 55 -4.22 -4.99 -17.03
CA SER A 55 -5.46 -5.69 -17.38
C SER A 55 -6.49 -4.82 -18.11
N ALA A 56 -6.26 -3.50 -18.22
CA ALA A 56 -7.25 -2.58 -18.81
C ALA A 56 -7.61 -2.93 -20.27
N GLY A 57 -6.66 -3.49 -21.03
CA GLY A 57 -6.90 -3.96 -22.40
C GLY A 57 -7.89 -5.13 -22.48
N SER A 58 -8.13 -5.84 -21.38
CA SER A 58 -9.06 -6.97 -21.31
C SER A 58 -10.49 -6.57 -20.93
N LEU A 59 -10.75 -5.31 -20.56
CA LEU A 59 -12.07 -4.87 -20.07
C LEU A 59 -13.20 -5.12 -21.07
N ARG A 60 -12.97 -4.81 -22.36
CA ARG A 60 -13.97 -5.08 -23.42
C ARG A 60 -14.22 -6.57 -23.63
N ALA A 61 -13.20 -7.40 -23.46
CA ALA A 61 -13.34 -8.84 -23.58
C ALA A 61 -14.09 -9.43 -22.38
N LEU A 62 -13.81 -8.94 -21.17
CA LEU A 62 -14.55 -9.27 -19.95
C LEU A 62 -16.03 -8.90 -20.10
N ARG A 63 -16.33 -7.68 -20.55
CA ARG A 63 -17.71 -7.20 -20.71
C ARG A 63 -18.59 -8.08 -21.60
N ARG A 64 -18.00 -8.76 -22.59
CA ARG A 64 -18.72 -9.70 -23.47
C ARG A 64 -19.06 -11.03 -22.82
N ARG A 65 -18.44 -11.35 -21.67
CA ARG A 65 -18.59 -12.62 -20.97
C ARG A 65 -19.16 -12.46 -19.57
N THR A 66 -19.29 -11.23 -19.09
CA THR A 66 -19.73 -10.97 -17.72
C THR A 66 -20.90 -10.00 -17.71
N GLN A 67 -21.84 -10.21 -16.80
CA GLN A 67 -22.96 -9.28 -16.62
C GLN A 67 -22.47 -7.93 -16.13
N ARG A 68 -21.46 -7.94 -15.25
CA ARG A 68 -20.78 -6.75 -14.74
C ARG A 68 -19.26 -6.87 -14.81
N VAL A 69 -18.59 -5.73 -14.88
CA VAL A 69 -17.13 -5.61 -14.88
C VAL A 69 -16.70 -4.66 -13.77
N TRP A 70 -15.82 -5.14 -12.91
CA TRP A 70 -15.11 -4.31 -11.95
C TRP A 70 -13.66 -4.18 -12.37
N PHE A 71 -13.21 -2.93 -12.50
CA PHE A 71 -11.83 -2.58 -12.75
C PHE A 71 -11.18 -1.93 -11.54
N ASP A 72 -10.11 -2.54 -11.04
CA ASP A 72 -9.20 -1.91 -10.09
C ASP A 72 -7.85 -1.70 -10.78
N PRO A 73 -7.50 -0.45 -11.12
CA PRO A 73 -6.26 -0.17 -11.82
C PRO A 73 -5.03 -0.43 -10.94
N VAL A 74 -5.15 -0.53 -9.61
CA VAL A 74 -4.07 -0.66 -8.61
C VAL A 74 -2.92 0.33 -8.83
N ASP A 75 -2.49 1.03 -7.77
CA ASP A 75 -1.23 1.79 -7.82
C ASP A 75 -1.20 2.89 -8.93
N SER A 76 -2.12 3.86 -8.88
CA SER A 76 -2.22 5.04 -9.79
C SER A 76 -1.18 6.14 -9.57
N TRP A 77 -0.07 5.79 -8.91
CA TRP A 77 0.79 6.71 -8.19
C TRP A 77 1.67 7.64 -9.04
N TRP A 78 1.78 7.40 -10.35
CA TRP A 78 2.47 8.32 -11.27
C TRP A 78 1.56 9.43 -11.82
N LEU A 79 0.23 9.26 -11.75
CA LEU A 79 -0.73 10.22 -12.28
C LEU A 79 -1.00 11.40 -11.35
N VAL A 80 -0.91 11.19 -10.03
CA VAL A 80 -1.41 12.14 -9.03
C VAL A 80 -0.55 13.38 -8.89
N ASP A 81 0.77 13.25 -8.94
CA ASP A 81 1.65 14.40 -8.73
C ASP A 81 2.77 14.53 -9.78
N GLY A 82 3.01 13.53 -10.62
CA GLY A 82 4.15 13.53 -11.55
C GLY A 82 5.52 13.42 -10.86
N SER A 83 5.58 13.02 -9.58
CA SER A 83 6.83 12.82 -8.84
C SER A 83 7.73 11.79 -9.51
N GLY A 84 7.17 10.76 -10.15
CA GLY A 84 7.93 9.81 -10.97
C GLY A 84 8.58 10.47 -12.19
N LEU A 85 7.90 11.41 -12.84
CA LEU A 85 8.48 12.20 -13.95
C LEU A 85 9.57 13.14 -13.42
N ARG A 86 9.32 13.83 -12.29
CA ARG A 86 10.30 14.71 -11.64
C ARG A 86 11.53 13.98 -11.12
N ALA A 87 11.40 12.70 -10.75
CA ALA A 87 12.52 11.85 -10.38
C ALA A 87 13.42 11.47 -11.58
N GLY A 88 13.07 11.89 -12.81
CA GLY A 88 13.94 11.82 -13.99
C GLY A 88 14.21 10.41 -14.53
N HIS A 89 13.57 9.38 -13.99
CA HIS A 89 13.85 8.01 -14.40
C HIS A 89 13.01 7.64 -15.65
N PRO A 90 13.63 7.24 -16.80
CA PRO A 90 12.95 7.06 -18.08
C PRO A 90 11.76 6.08 -18.05
N SER A 91 11.86 5.05 -17.20
CA SER A 91 10.78 4.07 -17.04
C SER A 91 9.47 4.65 -16.47
N TYR A 92 9.47 5.87 -15.89
CA TYR A 92 8.27 6.52 -15.37
C TYR A 92 7.50 7.30 -16.43
N ALA A 93 8.18 7.93 -17.39
CA ALA A 93 7.51 8.58 -18.52
C ALA A 93 6.76 7.56 -19.39
N ALA A 94 7.43 6.47 -19.74
CA ALA A 94 6.82 5.39 -20.52
C ALA A 94 5.69 4.64 -19.78
N ARG A 95 5.68 4.63 -18.44
CA ARG A 95 4.53 4.11 -17.66
C ARG A 95 3.38 5.10 -17.66
N THR A 96 3.67 6.38 -17.41
CA THR A 96 2.64 7.44 -17.36
C THR A 96 1.80 7.47 -18.64
N VAL A 97 2.44 7.49 -19.81
CA VAL A 97 1.72 7.48 -21.10
C VAL A 97 0.92 6.19 -21.29
N ARG A 98 1.56 5.05 -21.07
CA ARG A 98 0.93 3.72 -21.23
C ARG A 98 -0.31 3.56 -20.37
N ASP A 99 -0.20 3.98 -19.12
CA ASP A 99 -1.25 3.78 -18.14
C ASP A 99 -2.37 4.82 -18.27
N ALA A 100 -2.06 6.04 -18.71
CA ALA A 100 -3.08 6.99 -19.17
C ALA A 100 -3.87 6.46 -20.38
N VAL A 101 -3.20 5.86 -21.38
CA VAL A 101 -3.86 5.20 -22.52
C VAL A 101 -4.73 4.03 -22.06
N ARG A 102 -4.27 3.26 -21.06
CA ARG A 102 -5.03 2.14 -20.49
C ARG A 102 -6.28 2.60 -19.75
N LEU A 103 -6.24 3.72 -19.05
CA LEU A 103 -7.43 4.29 -18.40
C LEU A 103 -8.51 4.74 -19.40
N ALA A 104 -8.17 4.98 -20.65
CA ALA A 104 -9.18 5.21 -21.69
C ALA A 104 -10.10 4.00 -21.91
N ALA A 105 -9.71 2.79 -21.44
CA ALA A 105 -10.56 1.61 -21.45
C ALA A 105 -11.48 1.50 -20.21
N ALA A 106 -11.28 2.31 -19.17
CA ALA A 106 -12.06 2.29 -17.94
C ALA A 106 -13.58 2.46 -18.13
N PRO A 107 -14.09 3.19 -19.15
CA PRO A 107 -15.54 3.24 -19.43
C PRO A 107 -16.18 1.90 -19.80
N ALA A 108 -15.39 0.86 -20.09
CA ALA A 108 -15.90 -0.50 -20.29
C ALA A 108 -16.16 -1.26 -18.98
N ALA A 109 -15.80 -0.69 -17.83
CA ALA A 109 -16.10 -1.22 -16.50
C ALA A 109 -17.39 -0.61 -15.96
N ASP A 110 -18.15 -1.39 -15.18
CA ASP A 110 -19.36 -0.92 -14.50
C ASP A 110 -19.02 -0.34 -13.11
N LEU A 111 -17.90 -0.76 -12.50
CA LEU A 111 -17.31 -0.22 -11.27
C LEU A 111 -15.81 0.03 -11.46
N VAL A 112 -15.35 1.19 -10.98
CA VAL A 112 -13.91 1.48 -10.84
C VAL A 112 -13.59 1.82 -9.39
N THR A 113 -12.53 1.21 -8.88
CA THR A 113 -12.00 1.46 -7.52
C THR A 113 -10.64 2.15 -7.56
N TRP A 114 -10.30 2.92 -6.53
CA TRP A 114 -8.98 3.56 -6.41
C TRP A 114 -8.38 3.30 -5.03
N ILE A 115 -7.05 3.31 -4.97
CA ILE A 115 -6.32 3.10 -3.70
C ILE A 115 -6.42 4.30 -2.74
N SER A 116 -6.71 5.51 -3.24
CA SER A 116 -6.93 6.70 -2.41
C SER A 116 -7.92 7.69 -3.04
N ALA A 117 -8.42 8.61 -2.22
CA ALA A 117 -9.27 9.71 -2.69
C ALA A 117 -8.52 10.65 -3.66
N ALA A 118 -7.22 10.85 -3.45
CA ALA A 118 -6.38 11.67 -4.33
C ALA A 118 -6.21 11.02 -5.70
N ASP A 119 -6.03 9.70 -5.74
CA ASP A 119 -5.98 8.92 -6.99
C ASP A 119 -7.28 9.02 -7.77
N ARG A 120 -8.42 8.86 -7.08
CA ARG A 120 -9.75 9.06 -7.65
C ARG A 120 -9.95 10.48 -8.20
N ALA A 121 -9.41 11.49 -7.50
CA ALA A 121 -9.52 12.89 -7.91
C ALA A 121 -8.67 13.21 -9.15
N ALA A 122 -7.49 12.60 -9.28
CA ALA A 122 -6.59 12.79 -10.42
C ALA A 122 -7.18 12.21 -11.72
N ASP A 123 -7.99 11.16 -11.63
CA ASP A 123 -8.54 10.44 -12.79
C ASP A 123 -9.94 10.93 -13.24
N ARG A 124 -10.40 12.09 -12.73
CA ARG A 124 -11.78 12.59 -12.96
C ARG A 124 -12.14 12.85 -14.43
N ARG A 125 -11.17 12.95 -15.33
CA ARG A 125 -11.40 13.20 -16.76
C ARG A 125 -11.63 11.91 -17.57
N SER A 126 -11.09 10.77 -17.14
CA SER A 126 -11.11 9.51 -17.91
C SER A 126 -12.30 8.61 -17.56
N VAL A 127 -12.90 8.77 -16.37
CA VAL A 127 -13.90 7.84 -15.81
C VAL A 127 -15.19 8.58 -15.42
N ARG A 128 -15.89 9.16 -16.40
CA ARG A 128 -17.22 9.78 -16.18
C ARG A 128 -18.31 8.70 -16.19
N GLY A 129 -19.16 8.67 -15.16
CA GLY A 129 -20.45 7.94 -15.18
C GLY A 129 -20.56 6.67 -14.32
N HIS A 130 -19.48 6.20 -13.68
CA HIS A 130 -19.50 4.97 -12.88
C HIS A 130 -19.52 5.25 -11.36
N PRO A 131 -19.99 4.31 -10.51
CA PRO A 131 -19.74 4.34 -9.07
C PRO A 131 -18.24 4.37 -8.79
N ARG A 132 -17.84 5.15 -7.77
CA ARG A 132 -16.43 5.45 -7.53
C ARG A 132 -16.02 5.24 -6.09
N LEU A 133 -15.46 4.07 -5.82
CA LEU A 133 -15.09 3.65 -4.47
C LEU A 133 -13.59 3.77 -4.23
N VAL A 134 -13.20 4.15 -3.02
CA VAL A 134 -11.81 4.18 -2.57
C VAL A 134 -11.54 2.96 -1.69
N LEU A 135 -10.75 2.01 -2.21
CA LEU A 135 -10.37 0.76 -1.56
C LEU A 135 -8.83 0.66 -1.48
N PRO A 136 -8.21 1.13 -0.38
CA PRO A 136 -6.75 1.10 -0.21
C PRO A 136 -6.11 -0.30 -0.19
N GLY A 137 -6.94 -1.35 -0.04
CA GLY A 137 -6.51 -2.75 -0.08
C GLY A 137 -5.55 -3.12 1.05
N THR A 138 -6.07 -3.54 2.19
CA THR A 138 -5.27 -3.97 3.34
C THR A 138 -5.44 -5.44 3.65
N SER A 139 -4.38 -6.05 4.19
CA SER A 139 -4.48 -7.36 4.86
C SER A 139 -4.73 -7.13 6.34
N PRO A 140 -5.37 -8.07 7.05
CA PRO A 140 -5.31 -8.11 8.50
C PRO A 140 -3.86 -8.04 8.96
N VAL A 141 -3.57 -7.12 9.86
CA VAL A 141 -2.24 -6.96 10.45
C VAL A 141 -2.35 -7.31 11.93
N PRO A 142 -1.52 -8.24 12.45
CA PRO A 142 -1.53 -8.53 13.88
C PRO A 142 -1.11 -7.28 14.66
N ALA A 143 -1.77 -7.04 15.79
CA ALA A 143 -1.38 -5.96 16.69
C ALA A 143 0.03 -6.18 17.22
N VAL A 144 0.78 -5.07 17.32
CA VAL A 144 2.13 -5.04 17.89
C VAL A 144 2.10 -5.54 19.33
N ARG A 145 3.10 -6.35 19.67
CA ARG A 145 3.35 -6.75 21.06
C ARG A 145 4.44 -5.84 21.65
N PRO A 146 4.27 -5.32 22.88
CA PRO A 146 5.34 -4.60 23.56
C PRO A 146 6.58 -5.50 23.74
N SER A 147 7.78 -4.98 23.50
CA SER A 147 9.03 -5.69 23.78
C SER A 147 9.58 -5.38 25.17
N THR A 148 10.42 -6.29 25.66
CA THR A 148 11.41 -6.05 26.72
C THR A 148 12.83 -5.92 26.17
N CYS A 149 13.02 -6.03 24.85
CA CYS A 149 14.32 -5.98 24.18
C CYS A 149 14.73 -4.55 23.79
N ALA A 150 15.99 -4.44 23.33
CA ALA A 150 16.53 -3.23 22.73
C ALA A 150 15.67 -2.73 21.54
N PRO A 151 15.38 -1.41 21.45
CA PRO A 151 14.60 -0.84 20.36
C PRO A 151 15.14 -1.18 18.97
N ARG A 152 14.25 -1.49 18.01
CA ARG A 152 14.63 -1.71 16.61
C ARG A 152 14.04 -0.63 15.72
N ALA A 153 14.82 -0.24 14.72
CA ALA A 153 14.37 0.55 13.58
C ALA A 153 14.29 -0.38 12.37
N VAL A 154 13.13 -0.43 11.72
CA VAL A 154 12.82 -1.41 10.68
C VAL A 154 12.62 -0.71 9.34
N LEU A 155 13.37 -1.13 8.33
CA LEU A 155 13.18 -0.77 6.93
C LEU A 155 12.74 -2.03 6.19
N ALA A 156 11.63 -1.98 5.44
CA ALA A 156 11.16 -3.14 4.67
C ALA A 156 10.81 -2.79 3.23
N GLY A 157 11.20 -3.65 2.29
CA GLY A 157 10.78 -3.52 0.89
C GLY A 157 11.44 -4.50 -0.06
N ASP A 158 10.88 -4.56 -1.27
CA ASP A 158 11.61 -5.08 -2.42
C ASP A 158 12.62 -4.04 -2.90
N TRP A 159 13.90 -4.31 -2.71
CA TRP A 159 14.99 -3.38 -3.05
C TRP A 159 15.32 -3.37 -4.55
N GLY A 160 14.71 -4.26 -5.34
CA GLY A 160 14.69 -4.16 -6.80
C GLY A 160 13.78 -3.02 -7.30
N TYR A 161 12.77 -2.66 -6.51
CA TYR A 161 11.85 -1.57 -6.84
C TYR A 161 12.50 -0.21 -6.56
N GLN A 162 12.59 0.63 -7.59
CA GLN A 162 13.40 1.85 -7.57
C GLN A 162 13.05 2.82 -6.41
N PRO A 163 11.77 3.09 -6.03
CA PRO A 163 11.47 3.96 -4.89
C PRO A 163 12.00 3.45 -3.55
N ASN A 164 12.04 2.12 -3.38
CA ASN A 164 12.57 1.51 -2.16
C ASN A 164 14.09 1.61 -2.13
N ARG A 165 14.74 1.32 -3.26
CA ARG A 165 16.20 1.41 -3.41
C ARG A 165 16.69 2.84 -3.21
N ASP A 166 16.01 3.79 -3.85
CA ASP A 166 16.28 5.22 -3.72
C ASP A 166 16.16 5.70 -2.27
N GLY A 167 15.06 5.34 -1.61
CA GLY A 167 14.83 5.68 -0.21
C GLY A 167 15.85 5.06 0.75
N LEU A 168 16.22 3.79 0.54
CA LEU A 168 17.26 3.13 1.33
C LEU A 168 18.62 3.81 1.14
N ALA A 169 19.01 4.11 -0.10
CA ALA A 169 20.27 4.79 -0.39
C ALA A 169 20.32 6.19 0.26
N TRP A 170 19.23 6.95 0.18
CA TRP A 170 19.11 8.25 0.85
C TRP A 170 19.19 8.13 2.37
N PHE A 171 18.48 7.15 2.95
CA PHE A 171 18.52 6.92 4.40
C PHE A 171 19.94 6.59 4.86
N LEU A 172 20.63 5.64 4.20
CA LEU A 172 21.97 5.21 4.58
C LEU A 172 23.02 6.32 4.42
N SER A 173 22.92 7.13 3.35
CA SER A 173 23.92 8.16 3.05
C SER A 173 23.67 9.49 3.78
N GLN A 174 22.41 9.83 4.08
CA GLN A 174 22.06 11.14 4.62
C GLN A 174 21.42 11.08 6.00
N VAL A 175 20.57 10.11 6.30
CA VAL A 175 19.86 10.06 7.59
C VAL A 175 20.68 9.33 8.63
N LEU A 176 21.19 8.14 8.33
CA LEU A 176 21.90 7.27 9.27
C LEU A 176 23.12 7.96 9.91
N PRO A 177 23.98 8.70 9.17
CA PRO A 177 25.11 9.42 9.77
C PRO A 177 24.68 10.52 10.76
N ARG A 178 23.47 11.08 10.58
CA ARG A 178 22.88 12.10 11.47
C ARG A 178 22.16 11.46 12.65
N LEU A 179 21.61 10.27 12.48
CA LEU A 179 20.92 9.51 13.52
C LEU A 179 21.89 8.96 14.58
N ARG A 180 23.01 8.39 14.17
CA ARG A 180 24.02 7.80 15.07
C ARG A 180 24.41 8.68 16.25
N PRO A 181 24.81 9.95 16.08
CA PRO A 181 25.17 10.82 17.21
C PRO A 181 23.99 11.23 18.09
N LEU A 182 22.74 11.00 17.66
CA LEU A 182 21.55 11.28 18.47
C LEU A 182 21.20 10.11 19.40
N VAL A 183 21.74 8.91 19.17
CA VAL A 183 21.48 7.73 20.02
C VAL A 183 22.79 6.95 20.28
N PRO A 184 23.87 7.61 20.75
CA PRO A 184 25.19 6.99 20.88
C PRO A 184 25.24 5.93 21.99
N ASP A 185 24.48 6.12 23.07
CA ASP A 185 24.56 5.30 24.29
C ASP A 185 23.41 4.29 24.42
N LEU A 186 22.54 4.18 23.41
CA LEU A 186 21.41 3.26 23.45
C LEU A 186 21.74 1.98 22.69
N PRO A 187 21.53 0.79 23.27
CA PRO A 187 21.51 -0.43 22.47
C PRO A 187 20.26 -0.37 21.58
N TRP A 188 20.46 -0.10 20.29
CA TRP A 188 19.40 -0.16 19.27
C TRP A 188 19.93 -0.86 18.01
N ARG A 189 19.02 -1.37 17.18
CA ARG A 189 19.38 -2.09 15.95
C ARG A 189 18.65 -1.51 14.74
N LEU A 190 19.37 -1.37 13.63
CA LEU A 190 18.74 -1.12 12.32
C LEU A 190 18.61 -2.44 11.56
N GLU A 191 17.39 -2.80 11.19
CA GLU A 191 17.10 -4.02 10.43
C GLU A 191 16.49 -3.67 9.07
N VAL A 192 17.01 -4.30 8.01
CA VAL A 192 16.61 -4.06 6.62
C VAL A 192 16.06 -5.36 6.03
N PHE A 193 14.75 -5.43 5.87
CA PHE A 193 14.02 -6.62 5.41
C PHE A 193 13.69 -6.58 3.92
N GLY A 194 13.79 -7.74 3.29
CA GLY A 194 13.31 -7.99 1.93
C GLY A 194 14.41 -8.31 0.92
N PRO A 195 14.03 -8.77 -0.28
CA PRO A 195 14.97 -9.32 -1.25
C PRO A 195 15.75 -8.22 -1.99
N ARG A 196 16.94 -8.59 -2.50
CA ARG A 196 17.79 -7.76 -3.37
C ARG A 196 18.38 -6.50 -2.69
N ALA A 197 18.56 -6.52 -1.38
CA ALA A 197 19.19 -5.39 -0.68
C ALA A 197 20.62 -5.19 -1.22
N PRO A 198 21.09 -3.93 -1.35
CA PRO A 198 22.48 -3.65 -1.66
C PRO A 198 23.38 -4.07 -0.48
N ALA A 199 24.70 -4.01 -0.65
CA ALA A 199 25.62 -4.12 0.46
C ALA A 199 25.30 -3.05 1.52
N LEU A 200 25.15 -3.48 2.77
CA LEU A 200 24.82 -2.61 3.90
C LEU A 200 26.06 -2.38 4.79
N PRO A 201 26.10 -1.29 5.57
CA PRO A 201 27.11 -1.12 6.60
C PRO A 201 27.13 -2.31 7.59
N SER A 202 28.29 -2.63 8.16
CA SER A 202 28.47 -3.81 9.01
C SER A 202 27.63 -3.81 10.29
N ASP A 203 27.21 -2.64 10.75
CA ASP A 203 26.34 -2.42 11.92
C ASP A 203 24.84 -2.44 11.57
N VAL A 204 24.48 -2.69 10.31
CA VAL A 204 23.10 -2.81 9.84
C VAL A 204 22.77 -4.27 9.56
N LEU A 205 21.69 -4.76 10.18
CA LEU A 205 21.28 -6.15 10.07
C LEU A 205 20.44 -6.35 8.81
N GLN A 206 21.03 -6.98 7.79
CA GLN A 206 20.27 -7.42 6.63
C GLN A 206 19.40 -8.63 6.99
N ARG A 207 18.10 -8.48 6.76
CA ARG A 207 17.10 -9.54 6.92
C ARG A 207 16.54 -9.88 5.54
N GLY A 208 16.33 -11.18 5.29
CA GLY A 208 15.83 -11.68 4.02
C GLY A 208 14.36 -11.36 3.78
N HIS A 209 13.75 -12.10 2.85
CA HIS A 209 12.30 -12.11 2.73
C HIS A 209 11.68 -12.76 3.96
N VAL A 210 10.51 -12.24 4.38
CA VAL A 210 9.75 -12.77 5.49
C VAL A 210 8.38 -13.21 4.99
N ALA A 211 7.99 -14.43 5.36
CA ALA A 211 6.72 -15.00 4.96
C ALA A 211 5.53 -14.35 5.70
N ASP A 212 5.69 -14.05 6.99
CA ASP A 212 4.71 -13.33 7.80
C ASP A 212 5.13 -11.85 8.00
N PRO A 213 4.43 -10.88 7.39
CA PRO A 213 4.65 -9.46 7.64
C PRO A 213 4.55 -9.07 9.12
N GLY A 214 3.85 -9.85 9.94
CA GLY A 214 3.74 -9.67 11.39
C GLY A 214 5.09 -9.63 12.09
N GLU A 215 6.12 -10.32 11.58
CA GLU A 215 7.49 -10.27 12.14
C GLU A 215 8.14 -8.88 12.01
N LEU A 216 7.69 -8.06 11.04
CA LEU A 216 8.11 -6.66 10.90
C LEU A 216 7.48 -5.75 11.96
N TYR A 217 6.44 -6.23 12.64
CA TYR A 217 5.61 -5.46 13.56
C TYR A 217 5.73 -5.96 15.00
N GLN A 218 6.78 -6.71 15.31
CA GLN A 218 7.06 -7.15 16.67
C GLN A 218 7.81 -6.03 17.43
N ASP A 219 7.87 -6.17 18.74
CA ASP A 219 8.84 -5.48 19.60
C ASP A 219 8.76 -3.95 19.77
N GLY A 220 7.64 -3.29 19.47
CA GLY A 220 7.52 -1.84 19.72
C GLY A 220 8.47 -1.00 18.86
N ASP A 221 8.81 -1.52 17.69
CA ASP A 221 9.75 -0.97 16.73
C ASP A 221 9.30 0.38 16.15
N VAL A 222 10.27 1.14 15.62
CA VAL A 222 9.97 2.25 14.72
C VAL A 222 10.06 1.77 13.28
N HIS A 223 8.96 1.86 12.53
CA HIS A 223 8.99 1.56 11.10
C HIS A 223 9.47 2.79 10.32
N LEU A 224 10.46 2.60 9.47
CA LEU A 224 11.03 3.65 8.65
C LEU A 224 10.59 3.46 7.20
N ALA A 225 10.03 4.51 6.60
CA ALA A 225 9.63 4.53 5.20
C ALA A 225 10.21 5.77 4.49
N PRO A 226 11.51 5.80 4.17
CA PRO A 226 12.21 6.94 3.57
C PRO A 226 11.90 7.12 2.06
N LEU A 227 10.64 6.98 1.67
CA LEU A 227 10.22 7.00 0.26
C LEU A 227 10.28 8.41 -0.30
N ARG A 228 11.17 8.74 -1.24
CA ARG A 228 11.25 10.14 -1.72
C ARG A 228 10.28 10.49 -2.84
N HIS A 229 9.67 9.50 -3.47
CA HIS A 229 8.73 9.72 -4.57
C HIS A 229 7.72 8.56 -4.71
N GLY A 230 6.70 8.81 -5.54
CA GLY A 230 5.56 7.95 -5.82
C GLY A 230 4.33 8.34 -4.99
N GLY A 231 3.14 8.44 -5.60
CA GLY A 231 1.85 8.70 -4.94
C GLY A 231 1.04 7.47 -4.47
N GLY A 232 -0.24 7.67 -4.18
CA GLY A 232 -1.13 6.65 -3.59
C GLY A 232 -0.73 6.22 -2.17
N VAL A 233 -1.61 5.44 -1.53
CA VAL A 233 -1.40 4.97 -0.15
C VAL A 233 -0.32 3.89 -0.10
N LYS A 234 0.73 4.12 0.69
CA LYS A 234 1.83 3.16 0.82
C LYS A 234 1.47 2.08 1.82
N ARG A 235 1.27 0.85 1.35
CA ARG A 235 1.04 -0.31 2.23
C ARG A 235 2.13 -0.47 3.30
N LYS A 236 3.39 -0.16 2.97
CA LYS A 236 4.50 -0.18 3.93
C LYS A 236 4.49 0.93 4.99
N VAL A 237 3.59 1.90 4.88
CA VAL A 237 3.33 2.93 5.90
C VAL A 237 2.03 2.60 6.61
N LEU A 238 0.98 2.28 5.84
CA LEU A 238 -0.34 1.94 6.33
C LEU A 238 -0.34 0.70 7.24
N SER A 239 0.23 -0.43 6.80
CA SER A 239 0.21 -1.68 7.57
C SER A 239 0.88 -1.55 8.95
N PRO A 240 2.07 -0.94 9.10
CA PRO A 240 2.64 -0.65 10.42
C PRO A 240 1.74 0.21 11.32
N LEU A 241 1.09 1.25 10.78
CA LEU A 241 0.19 2.11 11.57
C LEU A 241 -1.04 1.34 12.06
N LEU A 242 -1.59 0.46 11.22
CA LEU A 242 -2.68 -0.45 11.59
C LEU A 242 -2.24 -1.49 12.62
N ALA A 243 -0.96 -1.88 12.63
CA ALA A 243 -0.39 -2.75 13.65
C ALA A 243 -0.22 -2.04 15.01
N GLY A 244 -0.20 -0.70 15.03
CA GLY A 244 0.12 0.08 16.22
C GLY A 244 1.61 0.41 16.35
N LEU A 245 2.37 0.43 15.25
CA LEU A 245 3.74 0.96 15.26
C LEU A 245 3.77 2.47 15.01
N ALA A 246 4.80 3.11 15.55
CA ALA A 246 5.21 4.42 15.09
C ALA A 246 5.91 4.31 13.73
N VAL A 247 5.57 5.22 12.82
CA VAL A 247 6.16 5.31 11.48
C VAL A 247 6.83 6.65 11.29
N VAL A 248 8.09 6.63 10.85
CA VAL A 248 8.79 7.83 10.36
C VAL A 248 8.91 7.72 8.84
N THR A 249 8.38 8.71 8.14
CA THR A 249 8.34 8.72 6.68
C THR A 249 8.58 10.13 6.13
N THR A 250 8.55 10.27 4.81
CA THR A 250 8.64 11.54 4.10
C THR A 250 7.25 12.02 3.67
N PRO A 251 7.10 13.26 3.17
CA PRO A 251 5.84 13.70 2.56
C PRO A 251 5.34 12.76 1.46
N SER A 252 6.23 12.24 0.62
CA SER A 252 5.87 11.28 -0.45
C SER A 252 5.42 9.93 0.11
N GLY A 253 5.99 9.47 1.22
CA GLY A 253 5.57 8.23 1.87
C GLY A 253 4.24 8.33 2.62
N ALA A 254 3.92 9.52 3.14
CA ALA A 254 2.64 9.82 3.80
C ALA A 254 1.50 10.16 2.83
N HIS A 255 1.75 10.20 1.52
CA HIS A 255 0.75 10.59 0.55
C HIS A 255 -0.52 9.73 0.64
N GLY A 256 -1.69 10.39 0.59
CA GLY A 256 -3.00 9.75 0.69
C GLY A 256 -3.40 9.33 2.11
N LEU A 257 -2.54 9.56 3.12
CA LEU A 257 -2.85 9.31 4.53
C LEU A 257 -3.22 10.62 5.24
N ARG A 258 -4.14 10.52 6.19
CA ARG A 258 -4.45 11.55 7.19
C ARG A 258 -3.31 11.63 8.21
N ALA A 259 -3.17 12.79 8.84
CA ALA A 259 -2.22 12.95 9.93
C ALA A 259 -2.61 12.07 11.13
N ALA A 260 -1.61 11.50 11.81
CA ALA A 260 -1.81 10.67 12.98
C ALA A 260 -0.64 10.81 13.96
N THR A 261 -0.88 10.63 15.25
CA THR A 261 0.16 10.77 16.30
C THR A 261 1.30 9.76 16.17
N SER A 262 1.02 8.59 15.59
CA SER A 262 2.01 7.55 15.29
C SER A 262 2.69 7.75 13.93
N LEU A 263 2.35 8.77 13.16
CA LEU A 263 2.92 9.06 11.84
C LEU A 263 3.73 10.36 11.86
N GLU A 264 5.06 10.24 11.82
CA GLU A 264 5.97 11.38 11.72
C GLU A 264 6.43 11.61 10.27
N VAL A 265 6.08 12.76 9.71
CA VAL A 265 6.38 13.14 8.32
C VAL A 265 7.53 14.14 8.30
N CYS A 266 8.65 13.74 7.71
CA CYS A 266 9.91 14.49 7.71
C CYS A 266 10.39 14.77 6.28
N ALA A 267 10.52 16.05 5.90
CA ALA A 267 10.90 16.45 4.54
C ALA A 267 12.41 16.38 4.28
N ASP A 268 13.23 16.43 5.32
CA ASP A 268 14.70 16.50 5.22
C ASP A 268 15.41 15.46 6.11
N PRO A 269 16.70 15.17 5.87
CA PRO A 269 17.43 14.16 6.62
C PRO A 269 17.58 14.44 8.12
N GLN A 270 17.68 15.72 8.51
CA GLN A 270 17.87 16.12 9.90
C GLN A 270 16.60 15.87 10.70
N ALA A 271 15.45 16.29 10.16
CA ALA A 271 14.14 16.04 10.76
C ALA A 271 13.86 14.53 10.87
N PHE A 272 14.19 13.76 9.82
CA PHE A 272 13.98 12.31 9.81
C PHE A 272 14.84 11.61 10.88
N ALA A 273 16.11 11.99 11.00
CA ALA A 273 17.01 11.48 12.04
C ALA A 273 16.50 11.82 13.45
N ALA A 274 16.09 13.07 13.68
CA ALA A 274 15.56 13.50 14.97
C ALA A 274 14.26 12.77 15.37
N ALA A 275 13.34 12.58 14.42
CA ALA A 275 12.12 11.79 14.61
C ALA A 275 12.43 10.33 14.97
N THR A 276 13.36 9.72 14.22
CA THR A 276 13.79 8.34 14.46
C THR A 276 14.44 8.20 15.85
N ALA A 277 15.31 9.13 16.24
CA ALA A 277 15.93 9.17 17.55
C ALA A 277 14.91 9.30 18.69
N ARG A 278 13.88 10.15 18.53
CA ARG A 278 12.79 10.28 19.51
C ARG A 278 12.05 8.96 19.73
N ARG A 279 11.79 8.21 18.65
CA ARG A 279 11.10 6.91 18.71
C ARG A 279 11.98 5.81 19.28
N ILE A 280 13.26 5.79 18.95
CA ILE A 280 14.23 4.86 19.56
C ILE A 280 14.36 5.10 21.07
N ARG A 281 14.36 6.36 21.52
CA ARG A 281 14.45 6.72 22.95
C ARG A 281 13.17 6.39 23.73
N ASN A 282 12.02 6.34 23.06
CA ASN A 282 10.72 6.05 23.65
C ASN A 282 9.99 4.96 22.86
N PRO A 283 10.50 3.72 22.85
CA PRO A 283 9.91 2.62 22.10
C PRO A 283 8.68 2.12 22.84
N ARG A 284 7.53 2.70 22.52
CA ARG A 284 6.24 2.27 23.04
C ARG A 284 5.33 1.97 21.85
N PRO A 285 4.68 0.79 21.83
CA PRO A 285 3.58 0.55 20.90
C PRO A 285 2.58 1.69 21.03
N THR A 286 2.10 2.16 19.88
CA THR A 286 1.01 3.14 19.84
C THR A 286 -0.30 2.40 19.81
N THR A 287 -1.40 3.07 20.17
CA THR A 287 -2.73 2.52 19.94
C THR A 287 -2.90 2.18 18.45
N PRO A 288 -3.25 0.93 18.09
CA PRO A 288 -3.53 0.56 16.71
C PRO A 288 -4.58 1.49 16.12
N LEU A 289 -4.28 2.06 14.96
CA LEU A 289 -5.23 2.89 14.23
C LEU A 289 -6.14 2.01 13.36
N THR A 290 -7.34 2.48 13.10
CA THR A 290 -8.21 1.87 12.09
C THR A 290 -7.92 2.48 10.72
N LEU A 291 -8.37 1.79 9.68
CA LEU A 291 -8.23 2.32 8.32
C LEU A 291 -8.98 3.65 8.14
N ARG A 292 -10.14 3.81 8.79
CA ARG A 292 -10.94 5.05 8.73
C ARG A 292 -10.25 6.23 9.42
N ASP A 293 -9.37 5.97 10.39
CA ASP A 293 -8.54 7.02 11.00
C ASP A 293 -7.50 7.56 10.02
N LEU A 294 -7.03 6.70 9.11
CA LEU A 294 -5.88 6.96 8.26
C LEU A 294 -6.24 7.40 6.84
N VAL A 295 -7.40 7.02 6.30
CA VAL A 295 -7.75 7.30 4.90
C VAL A 295 -9.24 7.56 4.72
N ASP A 296 -9.55 8.38 3.71
CA ASP A 296 -10.91 8.52 3.17
C ASP A 296 -11.22 7.29 2.30
N ALA A 297 -11.61 6.19 2.94
CA ALA A 297 -11.91 4.93 2.27
C ALA A 297 -13.39 4.57 2.38
N ASP A 298 -13.90 3.97 1.30
CA ASP A 298 -15.16 3.22 1.32
C ASP A 298 -14.89 1.85 1.94
N ASP A 299 -15.91 1.28 2.58
CA ASP A 299 -15.83 -0.08 3.10
C ASP A 299 -16.32 -1.12 2.08
N THR A 300 -16.14 -2.38 2.43
CA THR A 300 -16.60 -3.52 1.64
C THR A 300 -18.10 -3.56 1.42
N THR A 301 -18.89 -2.96 2.31
CA THR A 301 -20.35 -2.94 2.16
C THR A 301 -20.77 -2.09 0.97
N ALA A 302 -19.98 -1.07 0.59
CA ALA A 302 -20.23 -0.30 -0.63
C ALA A 302 -20.08 -1.15 -1.91
N VAL A 303 -19.10 -2.07 -1.95
CA VAL A 303 -18.94 -3.02 -3.07
C VAL A 303 -20.10 -4.01 -3.10
N LEU A 304 -20.47 -4.56 -1.94
CA LEU A 304 -21.60 -5.50 -1.83
C LEU A 304 -22.94 -4.83 -2.17
N ALA A 305 -23.15 -3.59 -1.75
CA ALA A 305 -24.33 -2.80 -2.10
C ALA A 305 -24.38 -2.55 -3.61
N TRP A 306 -23.26 -2.18 -4.22
CA TRP A 306 -23.17 -2.06 -5.68
C TRP A 306 -23.51 -3.38 -6.37
N LEU A 307 -22.94 -4.52 -5.93
CA LEU A 307 -23.22 -5.84 -6.47
C LEU A 307 -24.71 -6.21 -6.39
N ARG A 308 -25.37 -5.86 -5.27
CA ARG A 308 -26.81 -6.09 -5.04
C ARG A 308 -27.73 -5.17 -5.83
N GLN A 309 -27.25 -4.01 -6.27
CA GLN A 309 -27.98 -3.11 -7.18
C GLN A 309 -28.01 -3.64 -8.64
N ALA A 310 -27.71 -4.93 -8.86
CA ALA A 310 -27.90 -5.56 -10.16
C ALA A 310 -29.39 -5.55 -10.54
N PRO A 311 -29.72 -5.18 -11.80
CA PRO A 311 -31.09 -5.20 -12.27
C PRO A 311 -31.71 -6.60 -12.23
#